data_AF-A0A7Y8DTM1-F1
#
_entry.id   AF-A0A7Y8DTM1-F1
#
_cell.length_a   1.000
_cell.length_b   1.000
_cell.length_c   1.000
_cell.angle_alpha   90.00
_cell.angle_beta   90.00
_cell.angle_gamma   90.00
#
_symmetry.space_group_name_H-M   'P 1'
#
loop_
_entity.id
_entity.type
_entity.pdbx_description
1 polymer ?
#
loop_
_entity_poly.entity_id
_entity_poly.type
_entity_poly.pdbx_seq_one_letter_code
_entity_poly.pdbx_strand_id
1 'polypeptide(L)'
;MKKIIFVLVVGSLLSGCVTQKPPLSDSQYTAFATQLIGIHKCVASGNMPPDTGARGQQYSMANLNTWQFDQNYFMGRAKQIADSVNPSQGDCNTLAMNIMQRKNQIEAQNQQAAQEAQAWQNLQNQQEQNKTTYCNQIGTQTICNRY
;
A
#
# COMPACT_ATOMS: atom_id res chain seq x y z
N MET A 1 -38.05 -2.41 -34.92
CA MET A 1 -36.68 -2.22 -35.45
C MET A 1 -35.89 -1.51 -34.34
N LYS A 2 -34.77 -1.93 -33.78
CA LYS A 2 -33.70 -2.87 -34.13
C LYS A 2 -33.18 -3.45 -32.79
N LYS A 3 -32.92 -4.75 -32.76
CA LYS A 3 -32.46 -5.53 -31.60
C LYS A 3 -31.00 -5.20 -31.27
N ILE A 4 -30.64 -5.08 -29.99
CA ILE A 4 -29.30 -5.43 -29.52
C ILE A 4 -29.45 -6.29 -28.26
N ILE A 5 -29.28 -7.58 -28.48
CA ILE A 5 -29.00 -8.62 -27.49
C ILE A 5 -27.47 -8.70 -27.41
N PHE A 6 -26.89 -8.61 -26.22
CA PHE A 6 -25.53 -9.12 -25.92
C PHE A 6 -25.52 -9.48 -24.42
N VAL A 7 -25.98 -10.69 -24.09
CA VAL A 7 -25.17 -11.90 -23.84
C VAL A 7 -24.37 -11.78 -22.53
N LEU A 8 -24.96 -12.40 -21.49
CA LEU A 8 -24.30 -12.90 -20.29
C LEU A 8 -23.10 -13.77 -20.68
N VAL A 9 -21.90 -13.36 -20.30
CA VAL A 9 -20.73 -14.25 -20.23
C VAL A 9 -20.45 -14.49 -18.76
N VAL A 10 -21.02 -15.58 -18.24
CA VAL A 10 -20.51 -16.27 -17.06
C VAL A 10 -19.24 -16.99 -17.52
N GLY A 11 -18.10 -16.34 -17.29
CA GLY A 11 -16.77 -16.87 -17.57
C GLY A 11 -16.01 -17.09 -16.28
N SER A 12 -16.34 -18.17 -15.56
CA SER A 12 -15.55 -18.66 -14.43
C SER A 12 -14.27 -19.31 -14.95
N LEU A 13 -13.26 -18.51 -15.26
CA LEU A 13 -11.93 -19.00 -15.64
C LEU A 13 -10.88 -18.20 -14.86
N LEU A 14 -10.37 -18.80 -13.79
CA LEU A 14 -9.17 -18.39 -13.06
C LEU A 14 -9.08 -16.87 -12.79
N SER A 15 -10.04 -16.33 -12.04
CA SER A 15 -9.92 -14.98 -11.50
C SER A 15 -8.83 -14.95 -10.43
N GLY A 16 -7.57 -14.76 -10.82
CA GLY A 16 -6.70 -13.94 -9.99
C GLY A 16 -7.47 -12.66 -9.75
N CYS A 17 -7.77 -12.32 -8.49
CA CYS A 17 -8.53 -11.12 -8.14
C CYS A 17 -7.72 -9.88 -8.56
N VAL A 18 -7.74 -9.53 -9.84
CA VAL A 18 -7.44 -8.17 -10.29
C VAL A 18 -8.63 -7.37 -9.80
N THR A 19 -8.56 -6.98 -8.52
CA THR A 19 -9.44 -5.97 -7.97
C THR A 19 -9.14 -4.71 -8.76
N GLN A 20 -10.06 -4.33 -9.65
CA GLN A 20 -9.94 -3.08 -10.40
C GLN A 20 -9.86 -1.94 -9.38
N LYS A 21 -8.83 -1.08 -9.52
CA LYS A 21 -8.68 0.07 -8.65
C LYS A 21 -9.91 0.96 -8.81
N PRO A 22 -10.55 1.41 -7.71
CA PRO A 22 -11.70 2.29 -7.82
C PRO A 22 -11.31 3.60 -8.50
N PRO A 23 -12.18 4.18 -9.34
CA PRO A 23 -11.93 5.47 -9.96
C PRO A 23 -11.94 6.58 -8.90
N LEU A 24 -11.04 7.54 -9.07
CA LEU A 24 -10.96 8.72 -8.20
C LEU A 24 -12.05 9.73 -8.55
N SER A 25 -12.80 10.21 -7.56
CA SER A 25 -13.80 11.26 -7.75
C SER A 25 -13.16 12.64 -7.80
N ASP A 26 -13.88 13.62 -8.36
CA ASP A 26 -13.38 14.99 -8.54
C ASP A 26 -13.01 15.70 -7.21
N SER A 27 -13.77 15.42 -6.15
CA SER A 27 -13.45 15.91 -4.80
C SER A 27 -12.19 15.25 -4.24
N GLN A 28 -11.98 13.97 -4.53
CA GLN A 28 -10.77 13.26 -4.11
C GLN A 28 -9.53 13.76 -4.86
N TYR A 29 -9.61 14.07 -6.16
CA TYR A 29 -8.52 14.74 -6.89
C TYR A 29 -8.09 16.03 -6.18
N THR A 30 -9.08 16.85 -5.82
CA THR A 30 -8.84 18.12 -5.12
C THR A 30 -8.21 17.88 -3.75
N ALA A 31 -8.72 16.92 -2.97
CA ALA A 31 -8.18 16.60 -1.65
C ALA A 31 -6.71 16.13 -1.70
N PHE A 32 -6.39 15.21 -2.61
CA PHE A 32 -5.01 14.73 -2.80
C PHE A 32 -4.08 15.85 -3.27
N ALA A 33 -4.53 16.69 -4.20
CA ALA A 33 -3.75 17.83 -4.68
C ALA A 33 -3.51 18.85 -3.56
N THR A 34 -4.54 19.21 -2.78
CA THR A 34 -4.44 20.12 -1.63
C THR A 34 -3.43 19.60 -0.61
N GLN A 35 -3.48 18.30 -0.30
CA GLN A 35 -2.55 17.69 0.65
C GLN A 35 -1.10 17.81 0.16
N LEU A 36 -0.81 17.48 -1.10
CA LEU A 36 0.56 17.55 -1.63
C LEU A 36 1.10 18.98 -1.68
N ILE A 37 0.28 19.93 -2.11
CA ILE A 37 0.65 21.34 -2.16
C ILE A 37 0.86 21.87 -0.75
N GLY A 38 -0.03 21.51 0.19
CA GLY A 38 0.10 21.86 1.60
C GLY A 38 1.41 21.37 2.19
N ILE A 39 1.77 20.10 1.97
CA ILE A 39 3.07 19.55 2.39
C ILE A 39 4.22 20.35 1.78
N HIS A 40 4.19 20.62 0.47
CA HIS A 40 5.25 21.37 -0.20
C HIS A 40 5.41 22.79 0.37
N LYS A 41 4.30 23.52 0.58
CA LYS A 41 4.32 24.87 1.14
C LYS A 41 4.76 24.89 2.61
N CYS A 42 4.39 23.89 3.41
CA CYS A 42 4.87 23.76 4.78
C CYS A 42 6.39 23.53 4.85
N VAL A 43 6.95 22.73 3.94
CA VAL A 43 8.41 22.57 3.84
C VAL A 43 9.08 23.85 3.34
N ALA A 44 8.56 24.46 2.27
CA ALA A 44 9.12 25.66 1.68
C ALA A 44 9.11 26.86 2.63
N SER A 45 8.11 26.95 3.52
CA SER A 45 8.02 27.99 4.56
C SER A 45 8.89 27.72 5.79
N GLY A 46 9.56 26.56 5.88
CA GLY A 46 10.37 26.18 7.04
C GLY A 46 9.54 25.68 8.25
N ASN A 47 8.21 25.61 8.11
CA ASN A 47 7.31 25.14 9.18
C ASN A 47 7.22 23.61 9.27
N MET A 48 7.89 22.87 8.38
CA MET A 48 7.96 21.43 8.39
C MET A 48 9.35 20.96 7.94
N PRO A 49 9.99 20.03 8.67
CA PRO A 49 11.26 19.43 8.25
C PRO A 49 11.15 18.76 6.87
N PRO A 50 12.15 18.91 5.98
CA PRO A 50 12.10 18.33 4.62
C PRO A 50 11.94 16.81 4.59
N ASP A 51 12.54 16.09 5.52
CA ASP A 51 12.42 14.64 5.67
C ASP A 51 10.98 14.22 6.06
N THR A 52 10.35 14.98 6.95
CA THR A 52 8.93 14.79 7.31
C THR A 52 8.04 15.07 6.10
N GLY A 53 8.29 16.15 5.36
CA GLY A 53 7.55 16.47 4.16
C GLY A 53 7.69 15.42 3.06
N ALA A 54 8.92 14.95 2.78
CA ALA A 54 9.19 13.88 1.82
C ALA A 54 8.43 12.60 2.21
N ARG A 55 8.41 12.25 3.50
CA ARG A 55 7.65 11.10 4.00
C ARG A 55 6.14 11.28 3.79
N GLY A 56 5.63 12.49 4.06
CA GLY A 56 4.23 12.82 3.80
C GLY A 56 3.86 12.62 2.33
N GLN A 57 4.69 13.11 1.41
CA GLN A 57 4.49 12.91 -0.03
C GLN A 57 4.49 11.42 -0.42
N GLN A 58 5.41 10.63 0.14
CA GLN A 58 5.44 9.18 -0.08
C GLN A 58 4.14 8.50 0.35
N TYR A 59 3.60 8.87 1.52
CA TYR A 59 2.33 8.32 1.99
C TYR A 59 1.15 8.76 1.13
N SER A 60 1.09 10.03 0.71
CA SER A 60 0.07 10.53 -0.20
C SER A 60 0.12 9.83 -1.56
N MET A 61 1.31 9.61 -2.12
CA MET A 61 1.50 8.89 -3.38
C MET A 61 1.17 7.40 -3.26
N ALA A 62 1.60 6.75 -2.18
CA ALA A 62 1.23 5.35 -1.93
C ALA A 62 -0.29 5.19 -1.83
N ASN A 63 -0.98 6.12 -1.17
CA ASN A 63 -2.44 6.13 -1.09
C ASN A 63 -3.07 6.40 -2.46
N LEU A 64 -2.61 7.43 -3.19
CA LEU A 64 -3.11 7.75 -4.53
C LEU A 64 -2.97 6.56 -5.50
N ASN A 65 -1.87 5.80 -5.39
CA ASN A 65 -1.62 4.61 -6.20
C ASN A 65 -2.59 3.46 -5.95
N THR A 66 -3.41 3.51 -4.89
CA THR A 66 -4.50 2.55 -4.68
C THR A 66 -5.73 2.85 -5.55
N TRP A 67 -5.79 4.04 -6.16
CA TRP A 67 -6.89 4.50 -7.02
C TRP A 67 -6.51 4.42 -8.50
N GLN A 68 -7.53 4.36 -9.35
CA GLN A 68 -7.42 4.65 -10.77
C GLN A 68 -7.59 6.15 -10.96
N PHE A 69 -6.56 6.83 -11.48
CA PHE A 69 -6.59 8.28 -11.70
C PHE A 69 -5.88 8.67 -13.01
N ASP A 70 -6.29 9.80 -13.58
CA ASP A 70 -5.62 10.45 -14.71
C ASP A 70 -4.58 11.44 -14.18
N GLN A 71 -3.32 11.18 -14.52
CA GLN A 71 -2.19 11.99 -14.07
C GLN A 71 -2.21 13.41 -14.64
N ASN A 72 -2.61 13.61 -15.90
CA ASN A 72 -2.67 14.93 -16.51
C ASN A 72 -3.77 15.78 -15.86
N TYR A 73 -4.92 15.16 -15.61
CA TYR A 73 -6.02 15.80 -14.89
C TYR A 73 -5.60 16.16 -13.46
N PHE A 74 -4.96 15.24 -12.75
CA PHE A 74 -4.42 15.50 -11.41
C PHE A 74 -3.45 16.68 -11.38
N MET A 75 -2.49 16.71 -12.31
CA MET A 75 -1.50 17.79 -12.42
C MET A 75 -2.15 19.12 -12.79
N GLY A 76 -3.14 19.11 -13.69
CA GLY A 76 -3.93 20.29 -14.03
C GLY A 76 -4.68 20.84 -12.83
N ARG A 77 -5.36 19.97 -12.08
CA ARG A 77 -6.09 20.34 -10.86
C ARG A 77 -5.16 20.89 -9.78
N ALA A 78 -3.99 20.27 -9.58
CA ALA A 78 -3.00 20.76 -8.62
C ALA A 78 -2.52 22.17 -8.96
N LYS A 79 -2.21 22.44 -10.24
CA LYS A 79 -1.83 23.80 -10.67
C LYS A 79 -2.95 24.82 -10.45
N GLN A 80 -4.20 24.46 -10.75
CA GLN A 80 -5.35 25.35 -10.58
C GLN A 80 -5.57 25.78 -9.14
N ILE A 81 -5.32 24.91 -8.17
CA ILE A 81 -5.57 25.20 -6.75
C ILE A 81 -4.32 25.67 -6.00
N ALA A 82 -3.14 25.63 -6.62
CA ALA A 82 -1.86 25.86 -5.95
C ALA A 82 -1.80 27.18 -5.17
N ASP A 83 -2.36 28.25 -5.74
CA ASP A 83 -2.35 29.58 -5.11
C ASP A 83 -3.36 29.70 -3.96
N SER A 84 -4.49 28.97 -4.05
CA SER A 84 -5.53 28.95 -3.01
C SER A 84 -5.15 28.17 -1.75
N VAL A 85 -4.24 27.21 -1.87
CA VAL A 85 -3.78 26.42 -0.72
C VAL A 85 -2.71 27.21 0.01
N ASN A 86 -3.01 27.76 1.19
CA ASN A 86 -2.03 28.52 1.97
C ASN A 86 -2.07 28.06 3.45
N PRO A 87 -1.37 26.97 3.80
CA PRO A 87 -1.43 26.42 5.15
C PRO A 87 -0.80 27.39 6.15
N SER A 88 -1.46 27.60 7.28
CA SER A 88 -0.89 28.32 8.43
C SER A 88 0.21 27.49 9.10
N GLN A 89 0.98 28.10 9.99
CA GLN A 89 1.95 27.37 10.81
C GLN A 89 1.27 26.28 11.66
N GLY A 90 0.07 26.55 12.18
CA GLY A 90 -0.73 25.56 12.90
C GLY A 90 -1.07 24.35 12.02
N ASP A 91 -1.50 24.60 10.79
CA ASP A 91 -1.83 23.53 9.82
C ASP A 91 -0.59 22.69 9.50
N CYS A 92 0.57 23.33 9.33
CA CYS A 92 1.84 22.65 9.07
C CYS A 92 2.27 21.76 10.24
N ASN A 93 2.13 22.24 11.47
CA ASN A 93 2.42 21.45 12.68
C ASN A 93 1.49 20.24 12.80
N THR A 94 0.18 20.44 12.58
CA THR A 94 -0.79 19.34 12.56
C THR A 94 -0.48 18.32 11.47
N LEU A 95 -0.11 18.78 10.28
CA LEU A 95 0.27 17.91 9.17
C LEU A 95 1.54 17.11 9.48
N ALA A 96 2.55 17.74 10.07
CA ALA A 96 3.78 17.07 10.50
C ALA A 96 3.49 15.99 11.54
N MET A 97 2.66 16.30 12.55
CA MET A 97 2.22 15.35 13.56
C MET A 97 1.51 14.13 12.94
N ASN A 98 0.58 14.37 12.01
CA ASN A 98 -0.14 13.28 11.32
C ASN A 98 0.80 12.38 10.52
N ILE A 99 1.80 12.96 9.84
CA ILE A 99 2.81 12.20 9.10
C ILE A 99 3.64 11.33 10.05
N MET A 100 4.09 11.90 11.17
CA MET A 100 4.89 11.18 12.16
C MET A 100 4.09 10.08 12.86
N GLN A 101 2.82 10.34 13.17
CA GLN A 101 1.92 9.31 13.69
C GLN A 101 1.75 8.16 12.69
N ARG A 102 1.57 8.46 11.41
CA ARG A 102 1.44 7.43 10.38
C ARG A 102 2.73 6.62 10.22
N LYS A 103 3.90 7.26 10.32
CA LYS A 103 5.20 6.56 10.35
C LYS A 103 5.26 5.56 11.50
N ASN A 104 4.93 5.99 12.72
CA ASN A 104 4.99 5.12 13.89
C ASN A 104 4.00 3.94 13.78
N GLN A 105 2.81 4.17 13.21
CA GLN A 105 1.84 3.10 12.95
C GLN A 105 2.38 2.06 11.97
N ILE A 106 2.97 2.49 10.85
CA ILE A 106 3.55 1.57 9.85
C ILE A 106 4.71 0.79 10.45
N GLU A 107 5.57 1.45 11.24
CA GLU A 107 6.69 0.79 11.91
C GLU A 107 6.21 -0.26 12.91
N ALA A 108 5.21 0.05 13.73
CA ALA A 108 4.60 -0.90 14.65
C ALA A 108 4.00 -2.11 13.92
N GLN A 109 3.28 -1.87 12.82
CA GLN A 109 2.70 -2.95 11.99
C GLN A 109 3.80 -3.84 11.38
N ASN A 110 4.87 -3.24 10.88
CA ASN A 110 5.99 -3.99 10.30
C ASN A 110 6.71 -4.84 11.35
N GLN A 111 6.87 -4.34 12.57
CA GLN A 111 7.47 -5.11 13.67
C GLN A 111 6.60 -6.30 14.07
N GLN A 112 5.27 -6.11 14.15
CA GLN A 112 4.33 -7.20 14.43
C GLN A 112 4.37 -8.26 13.32
N ALA A 113 4.32 -7.85 12.05
CA ALA A 113 4.41 -8.77 10.92
C ALA A 113 5.74 -9.54 10.89
N ALA A 114 6.85 -8.90 11.26
CA ALA A 114 8.15 -9.57 11.36
C ALA A 114 8.18 -10.61 12.48
N GLN A 115 7.59 -10.31 13.65
CA GLN A 115 7.47 -11.24 14.77
C GLN A 115 6.58 -12.44 14.40
N GLU A 116 5.45 -12.20 13.74
CA GLU A 116 4.56 -13.25 13.26
C GLU A 116 5.23 -14.14 12.20
N ALA A 117 5.96 -13.54 11.25
CA ALA A 117 6.71 -14.30 10.25
C ALA A 117 7.79 -15.18 10.89
N GLN A 118 8.50 -14.67 11.91
CA GLN A 118 9.46 -15.47 12.68
C GLN A 118 8.78 -16.60 13.46
N ALA A 119 7.62 -16.34 14.08
CA ALA A 119 6.85 -17.36 14.79
C ALA A 119 6.37 -18.47 13.84
N TRP A 120 5.88 -18.11 12.65
CA TRP A 120 5.49 -19.06 11.61
C TRP A 120 6.67 -19.89 11.11
N GLN A 121 7.82 -19.26 10.88
CA GLN A 121 9.03 -19.95 10.47
C GLN A 121 9.50 -20.94 11.54
N ASN A 122 9.41 -20.57 12.81
CA ASN A 122 9.73 -21.46 13.92
C ASN A 122 8.75 -22.64 14.03
N LEU A 123 7.45 -22.41 13.85
CA LEU A 123 6.44 -23.47 13.81
C LEU A 123 6.67 -24.44 12.65
N GLN A 124 6.98 -23.92 11.46
CA GLN A 124 7.29 -24.73 10.29
C GLN A 124 8.54 -25.57 10.50
N ASN A 125 9.59 -24.99 11.10
CA ASN A 125 10.81 -25.73 11.46
C ASN A 125 10.55 -26.81 12.52
N GLN A 126 9.71 -26.55 13.52
CA GLN A 126 9.33 -27.56 14.51
C GLN A 126 8.52 -28.69 13.89
N GLN A 127 7.60 -28.39 12.96
CA GLN A 127 6.88 -29.41 12.22
C GLN A 127 7.82 -30.28 11.38
N GLU A 128 8.82 -29.68 10.71
CA GLU A 128 9.86 -30.41 9.97
C GLU A 128 10.74 -31.29 10.88
N GLN A 129 11.03 -30.85 12.10
CA GLN A 129 11.83 -31.61 13.06
C GLN A 129 11.07 -32.79 13.68
N ASN A 130 9.75 -32.68 13.85
CA ASN A 130 8.90 -33.75 14.41
C ASN A 130 8.50 -34.82 13.38
N LYS A 131 8.95 -34.72 12.13
CA LYS A 131 8.71 -35.75 11.11
C LYS A 131 9.53 -36.99 11.39
N THR A 132 8.85 -38.14 11.46
CA THR A 132 9.53 -39.42 11.71
C THR A 132 10.25 -39.84 10.44
N THR A 133 11.58 -40.05 10.52
CA THR A 133 12.37 -40.53 9.39
C THR A 133 12.45 -42.05 9.45
N TYR A 134 11.85 -42.73 8.48
CA TYR A 134 11.97 -44.18 8.32
C TYR A 134 12.94 -44.48 7.19
N CYS A 135 14.06 -45.13 7.52
CA CYS A 135 15.03 -45.61 6.55
C CYS A 135 14.89 -47.12 6.38
N ASN A 136 14.63 -47.56 5.14
CA ASN A 136 14.63 -48.97 4.76
C ASN A 136 15.80 -49.24 3.84
N GLN A 137 16.48 -50.36 4.06
CA GLN A 137 17.58 -50.82 3.22
C GLN A 137 17.08 -51.90 2.27
N ILE A 138 17.19 -51.66 0.96
CA ILE A 138 16.78 -52.59 -0.09
C ILE A 138 18.04 -52.95 -0.88
N GLY A 139 18.55 -54.16 -0.68
CA GLY A 139 19.85 -54.58 -1.23
C GLY A 139 20.99 -53.75 -0.64
N THR A 140 21.75 -53.06 -1.50
CA THR A 140 22.86 -52.17 -1.08
C THR A 140 22.46 -50.69 -0.98
N GLN A 141 21.21 -50.34 -1.26
CA GLN A 141 20.73 -48.95 -1.22
C GLN A 141 19.87 -48.70 0.02
N THR A 142 20.10 -47.56 0.69
CA THR A 142 19.28 -47.10 1.81
C THR A 142 18.37 -45.98 1.32
N ILE A 143 17.06 -46.17 1.47
CA ILE A 143 16.04 -45.17 1.14
C ILE A 143 15.42 -44.68 2.44
N CYS A 144 15.49 -43.37 2.68
CA CYS A 144 14.88 -42.71 3.83
C CYS A 144 13.67 -41.88 3.40
N ASN A 145 12.51 -42.17 3.97
CA ASN A 145 11.30 -41.37 3.80
C ASN A 145 11.00 -40.60 5.09
N ARG A 146 10.62 -39.32 4.93
CA ARG A 146 10.27 -38.42 6.02
C ARG A 146 8.76 -38.15 5.96
N TYR A 147 8.03 -38.53 7.02
CA TYR A 147 6.57 -38.36 7.15
C TYR A 147 6.24 -37.25 8.13
#